data_AF-A0A8J2Q398-F1
#
_entry.id   AF-A0A8J2Q398-F1
#
_cell.length_a   1.000
_cell.length_b   1.000
_cell.length_c   1.000
_cell.angle_alpha   90.00
_cell.angle_beta   90.00
_cell.angle_gamma   90.00
#
_symmetry.space_group_name_H-M   'P 1'
#
loop_
_entity.id
_entity.type
_entity.pdbx_description
1 polymer ?
#
loop_
_entity_poly.entity_id
_entity_poly.type
_entity_poly.pdbx_seq_one_letter_code
_entity_poly.pdbx_strand_id
1 'polypeptide(L)'
;MSTEEATHRSQAAELEELDAKKLRQDCMNIMPNGNSKEDGEAYKLDRLRNLVNRIFSGENSICLKSLLESTDASTFNNDVDLSVVIDDIFMRALCNMQESNVQMMSTGRMLGKQLGEPLFDLPLILPEMALHYLIATNEKLATEGQNQFLMDYERSVIPIIQKRLFAQTSFLLRGFYGEKFTTEDMIAVFIRMFYQQQIPETFAYNLINYCTDEDVADHGALAEIFNPILDCAHKSMSSQQMSNKCNREVAVYPYSLLKFLVGVRTSSNKRPVADLLVSRADFISKVHTVLEGHDFARLCYLGPFFEYSTAPADNGSLSIYMPFFDCFQLPEDDQKPMLYNVYQNDLTLVRRHLHQILHQLLANTSSRNKTLDFITHVLSVNIKRRQMNPDYSKLSSDGFMLNFFDVMLSLAEKVTFDKVNTYYIFHPECRIDFSDETRLKLDLEQTKAFAKMIDTKFEIKFPTECFFLTVQAQHLSLSAAIGQLKYLKRNLHEIELGLNELKVQLRRLLALQIREKAMIEAKLERANIFRTRLIRRIMCLEAALYDPVFLHRALEFCSRQLTFIIN
;
A
#
# COMPACT_ATOMS: atom_id res chain seq x y z
N MET A 1 -46.47 3.11 -2.83
CA MET A 1 -47.40 3.26 -1.68
C MET A 1 -46.86 4.38 -0.83
N SER A 2 -47.64 5.44 -0.77
CA SER A 2 -47.46 6.69 -0.02
C SER A 2 -47.62 6.47 1.48
N THR A 3 -46.76 7.08 2.28
CA THR A 3 -47.09 7.63 3.60
C THR A 3 -46.20 8.83 3.87
N GLU A 4 -46.82 10.00 3.88
CA GLU A 4 -46.30 11.28 4.32
C GLU A 4 -46.22 11.29 5.86
N GLU A 5 -45.05 11.61 6.41
CA GLU A 5 -44.93 12.13 7.78
C GLU A 5 -44.37 13.54 7.69
N ALA A 6 -45.29 14.51 7.67
CA ALA A 6 -44.99 15.92 7.82
C ALA A 6 -44.59 16.18 9.28
N THR A 7 -43.34 16.58 9.49
CA THR A 7 -42.85 17.07 10.78
C THR A 7 -43.43 18.45 11.06
N HIS A 8 -44.46 18.48 11.91
CA HIS A 8 -44.97 19.71 12.53
C HIS A 8 -43.85 20.35 13.39
N ARG A 9 -43.20 21.40 12.87
CA ARG A 9 -42.54 22.39 13.73
C ARG A 9 -43.63 23.10 14.54
N SER A 10 -43.48 23.10 15.85
CA SER A 10 -44.37 23.82 16.77
C SER A 10 -44.34 25.33 16.48
N GLN A 11 -45.50 25.93 16.25
CA GLN A 11 -45.66 27.39 16.05
C GLN A 11 -45.09 28.21 17.23
N ALA A 12 -44.93 27.61 18.41
CA ALA A 12 -44.29 28.26 19.55
C ALA A 12 -42.79 28.50 19.34
N ALA A 13 -42.09 27.60 18.63
CA ALA A 13 -40.66 27.75 18.33
C ALA A 13 -40.41 28.85 17.27
N GLU A 14 -41.33 29.02 16.32
CA GLU A 14 -41.24 30.08 15.32
C GLU A 14 -41.53 31.47 15.91
N LEU A 15 -42.43 31.56 16.89
CA LEU A 15 -42.71 32.80 17.64
C LEU A 15 -41.55 33.19 18.55
N GLU A 16 -40.94 32.24 19.27
CA GLU A 16 -39.72 32.48 20.05
C GLU A 16 -38.53 32.90 19.17
N GLU A 17 -38.41 32.35 17.96
CA GLU A 17 -37.36 32.72 17.01
C GLU A 17 -37.58 34.12 16.40
N LEU A 18 -38.83 34.53 16.21
CA LEU A 18 -39.20 35.88 15.75
C LEU A 18 -39.00 36.94 16.83
N ASP A 19 -39.34 36.64 18.09
CA ASP A 19 -39.11 37.53 19.22
C ASP A 19 -37.61 37.64 19.55
N ALA A 20 -36.84 36.55 19.41
CA ALA A 20 -35.38 36.59 19.51
C ALA A 20 -34.73 37.41 18.36
N LYS A 21 -35.30 37.39 17.15
CA LYS A 21 -34.87 38.25 16.04
C LYS A 21 -35.20 39.72 16.28
N LYS A 22 -36.39 40.03 16.83
CA LYS A 22 -36.79 41.40 17.21
C LYS A 22 -35.92 41.96 18.34
N LEU A 23 -35.67 41.19 19.40
CA LEU A 23 -34.78 41.60 20.50
C LEU A 23 -33.35 41.86 20.02
N ARG A 24 -32.84 41.08 19.05
CA ARG A 24 -31.51 41.31 18.45
C ARG A 24 -31.46 42.53 17.54
N GLN A 25 -32.57 42.86 16.87
CA GLN A 25 -32.70 44.02 15.99
C GLN A 25 -32.93 45.31 16.79
N ASP A 26 -33.62 45.23 17.92
CA ASP A 26 -33.80 46.35 18.86
C ASP A 26 -32.53 46.63 19.67
N CYS A 27 -31.69 45.62 19.96
CA CYS A 27 -30.34 45.84 20.49
C CYS A 27 -29.40 46.57 19.51
N MET A 28 -29.65 46.53 18.20
CA MET A 28 -28.88 47.33 17.22
C MET A 28 -29.35 48.79 17.13
N ASN A 29 -30.56 49.11 17.59
CA ASN A 29 -31.17 50.43 17.42
C ASN A 29 -31.14 51.33 18.67
N ILE A 30 -30.52 50.88 19.76
CA ILE A 30 -30.33 51.70 20.96
C ILE A 30 -28.83 51.80 21.26
N MET A 31 -28.16 52.73 20.59
CA MET A 31 -26.95 53.38 21.13
C MET A 31 -27.05 54.89 20.88
N PRO A 32 -26.92 55.74 21.91
CA PRO A 32 -26.87 57.18 21.75
C PRO A 32 -25.54 57.58 21.07
N ASN A 33 -25.60 58.62 20.24
CA ASN A 33 -24.48 59.16 19.46
C ASN A 33 -23.17 59.28 20.27
N GLY A 34 -22.24 58.33 20.06
CA GLY A 34 -20.84 58.35 20.49
C GLY A 34 -20.13 57.03 20.12
N ASN A 35 -19.01 57.09 19.40
CA ASN A 35 -18.05 56.00 19.08
C ASN A 35 -18.53 54.69 18.41
N SER A 36 -19.50 54.73 17.49
CA SER A 36 -20.06 53.52 16.83
C SER A 36 -19.10 52.67 15.97
N LYS A 37 -17.92 53.17 15.59
CA LYS A 37 -16.91 52.37 14.85
C LYS A 37 -16.00 51.55 15.77
N GLU A 38 -15.61 52.10 16.92
CA GLU A 38 -14.69 51.45 17.86
C GLU A 38 -15.36 50.25 18.55
N ASP A 39 -16.63 50.38 18.94
CA ASP A 39 -17.41 49.29 19.55
C ASP A 39 -17.64 48.11 18.58
N GLY A 40 -17.79 48.40 17.28
CA GLY A 40 -17.95 47.40 16.24
C GLY A 40 -16.67 46.62 15.95
N GLU A 41 -15.51 47.26 15.99
CA GLU A 41 -14.20 46.61 15.81
C GLU A 41 -13.82 45.77 17.04
N ALA A 42 -14.10 46.25 18.25
CA ALA A 42 -13.91 45.49 19.47
C ALA A 42 -14.76 44.20 19.50
N TYR A 43 -16.03 44.28 19.07
CA TYR A 43 -16.91 43.11 18.97
C TYR A 43 -16.44 42.09 17.92
N LYS A 44 -15.96 42.55 16.75
CA LYS A 44 -15.37 41.68 15.73
C LYS A 44 -14.13 40.96 16.25
N LEU A 45 -13.25 41.68 16.94
CA LEU A 45 -12.03 41.14 17.52
C LEU A 45 -12.32 40.07 18.58
N ASP A 46 -13.30 40.32 19.47
CA ASP A 46 -13.72 39.33 20.48
C ASP A 46 -14.26 38.05 19.84
N ARG A 47 -15.07 38.18 18.78
CA ARG A 47 -15.56 37.03 18.01
C ARG A 47 -14.43 36.22 17.37
N LEU A 48 -13.44 36.88 16.78
CA LEU A 48 -12.26 36.24 16.18
C LEU A 48 -11.41 35.53 17.24
N ARG A 49 -11.13 36.19 18.37
CA ARG A 49 -10.42 35.57 19.50
C ARG A 49 -11.17 34.35 20.03
N ASN A 50 -12.49 34.43 20.13
CA ASN A 50 -13.33 33.30 20.54
C ASN A 50 -13.26 32.14 19.55
N LEU A 51 -13.29 32.40 18.23
CA LEU A 51 -13.12 31.36 17.22
C LEU A 51 -11.75 30.66 17.36
N VAL A 52 -10.66 31.41 17.44
CA VAL A 52 -9.31 30.86 17.61
C VAL A 52 -9.23 30.07 18.92
N ASN A 53 -9.80 30.59 20.00
CA ASN A 53 -9.86 29.88 21.29
C ASN A 53 -10.65 28.57 21.18
N ARG A 54 -11.79 28.50 20.46
CA ARG A 54 -12.53 27.24 20.24
C ARG A 54 -11.71 26.22 19.44
N ILE A 55 -10.94 26.66 18.45
CA ILE A 55 -10.09 25.79 17.63
C ILE A 55 -8.93 25.21 18.45
N PHE A 56 -8.28 26.03 19.27
CA PHE A 56 -7.04 25.64 19.97
C PHE A 56 -7.23 25.26 21.45
N SER A 57 -8.46 25.31 21.99
CA SER A 57 -8.71 25.07 23.42
C SER A 57 -8.27 23.67 23.86
N GLY A 58 -7.43 23.60 24.90
CA GLY A 58 -6.79 22.40 25.44
C GLY A 58 -5.93 22.70 26.69
N GLU A 59 -5.03 21.79 27.08
CA GLU A 59 -4.23 21.83 28.33
C GLU A 59 -3.36 23.11 28.50
N ASN A 60 -3.10 23.87 27.42
CA ASN A 60 -2.32 25.11 27.43
C ASN A 60 -3.16 26.41 27.37
N SER A 61 -4.41 26.39 27.86
CA SER A 61 -5.34 27.54 27.69
C SER A 61 -4.84 28.88 28.26
N ILE A 62 -3.92 28.87 29.22
CA ILE A 62 -3.40 30.09 29.86
C ILE A 62 -2.49 30.87 28.91
N CYS A 63 -1.56 30.18 28.23
CA CYS A 63 -0.64 30.82 27.28
C CYS A 63 -1.37 31.29 26.02
N LEU A 64 -2.42 30.57 25.63
CA LEU A 64 -3.28 30.94 24.52
C LEU A 64 -4.06 32.23 24.81
N LYS A 65 -4.64 32.35 26.01
CA LYS A 65 -5.39 33.55 26.42
C LYS A 65 -4.50 34.78 26.45
N SER A 66 -3.31 34.71 27.03
CA SER A 66 -2.40 35.86 27.10
C SER A 66 -1.93 36.33 25.71
N LEU A 67 -1.69 35.41 24.78
CA LEU A 67 -1.33 35.75 23.41
C LEU A 67 -2.50 36.40 22.64
N LEU A 68 -3.70 35.85 22.79
CA LEU A 68 -4.89 36.40 22.15
C LEU A 68 -5.25 37.78 22.71
N GLU A 69 -5.06 38.00 24.01
CA GLU A 69 -5.26 39.30 24.67
C GLU A 69 -4.30 40.37 24.12
N SER A 70 -3.06 40.00 23.79
CA SER A 70 -2.06 40.91 23.21
C SER A 70 -2.15 41.07 21.68
N THR A 71 -3.11 40.42 21.01
CA THR A 71 -3.25 40.49 19.54
C THR A 71 -4.25 41.58 19.13
N ASP A 72 -3.81 42.56 18.35
CA ASP A 72 -4.65 43.67 17.90
C ASP A 72 -5.56 43.31 16.69
N ALA A 73 -6.57 44.13 16.44
CA ALA A 73 -7.50 43.96 15.31
C ALA A 73 -6.81 44.01 13.94
N SER A 74 -5.70 44.75 13.81
CA SER A 74 -4.89 44.82 12.59
C SER A 74 -4.30 43.46 12.20
N THR A 75 -3.92 42.63 13.17
CA THR A 75 -3.34 41.30 12.92
C THR A 75 -4.33 40.38 12.19
N PHE A 76 -5.61 40.43 12.54
CA PHE A 76 -6.64 39.61 11.88
C PHE A 76 -7.01 40.12 10.49
N ASN A 77 -6.63 41.35 10.14
CA ASN A 77 -6.86 41.94 8.82
C ASN A 77 -5.68 41.70 7.86
N ASN A 78 -4.56 41.14 8.34
CA ASN A 78 -3.37 40.83 7.55
C ASN A 78 -3.01 39.34 7.67
N ASP A 79 -3.17 38.60 6.57
CA ASP A 79 -2.90 37.16 6.51
C ASP A 79 -1.47 36.78 6.96
N VAL A 80 -0.50 37.66 6.74
CA VAL A 80 0.91 37.44 7.14
C VAL A 80 1.04 37.53 8.65
N ASP A 81 0.52 38.59 9.25
CA ASP A 81 0.62 38.81 10.70
C ASP A 81 -0.17 37.73 11.46
N LEU A 82 -1.35 37.38 10.95
CA LEU A 82 -2.14 36.28 11.47
C LEU A 82 -1.38 34.94 11.38
N SER A 83 -0.73 34.66 10.25
CA SER A 83 0.09 33.44 10.10
C SER A 83 1.19 33.35 11.16
N VAL A 84 1.88 34.45 11.45
CA VAL A 84 2.94 34.50 12.48
C VAL A 84 2.38 34.22 13.87
N VAL A 85 1.24 34.81 14.21
CA VAL A 85 0.57 34.55 15.51
C VAL A 85 0.14 33.09 15.61
N ILE A 86 -0.46 32.53 14.57
CA ILE A 86 -0.87 31.12 14.55
C ILE A 86 0.34 30.18 14.67
N ASP A 87 1.47 30.50 14.04
CA ASP A 87 2.71 29.74 14.19
C ASP A 87 3.22 29.77 15.62
N ASP A 88 3.24 30.93 16.26
CA ASP A 88 3.64 31.07 17.65
C ASP A 88 2.74 30.26 18.60
N ILE A 89 1.42 30.21 18.33
CA ILE A 89 0.48 29.33 19.05
C ILE A 89 0.89 27.86 18.92
N PHE A 90 1.09 27.37 17.70
CA PHE A 90 1.48 25.97 17.47
C PHE A 90 2.85 25.65 18.09
N MET A 91 3.85 26.52 17.88
CA MET A 91 5.21 26.36 18.40
C MET A 91 5.21 26.28 19.92
N ARG A 92 4.52 27.19 20.62
CA ARG A 92 4.42 27.15 22.09
C ARG A 92 3.66 25.91 22.55
N ALA A 93 2.58 25.53 21.88
CA ALA A 93 1.82 24.35 22.24
C ALA A 93 2.68 23.07 22.16
N LEU A 94 3.44 22.90 21.07
CA LEU A 94 4.29 21.74 20.83
C LEU A 94 5.55 21.72 21.71
N CYS A 95 6.26 22.85 21.85
CA CYS A 95 7.49 22.93 22.64
C CYS A 95 7.27 22.76 24.15
N ASN A 96 6.10 23.17 24.66
CA ASN A 96 5.74 23.09 26.08
C ASN A 96 5.15 21.73 26.49
N MET A 97 5.00 20.77 25.58
CA MET A 97 4.51 19.43 25.94
C MET A 97 5.46 18.73 26.92
N GLN A 98 4.88 18.12 27.96
CA GLN A 98 5.59 17.37 29.01
C GLN A 98 4.93 16.00 29.19
N GLU A 99 5.75 14.99 29.51
CA GLU A 99 5.32 13.58 29.64
C GLU A 99 4.42 13.30 30.86
N SER A 100 4.26 14.27 31.77
CA SER A 100 3.56 14.10 33.04
C SER A 100 2.05 13.84 32.95
N ASN A 101 1.46 13.84 31.75
CA ASN A 101 0.00 13.80 31.53
C ASN A 101 -0.55 12.53 30.87
N VAL A 102 0.13 11.37 30.92
CA VAL A 102 -0.44 10.14 30.30
C VAL A 102 -0.25 8.90 31.16
N GLN A 103 -1.36 8.27 31.56
CA GLN A 103 -1.38 6.87 32.00
C GLN A 103 -0.98 5.99 30.82
N MET A 104 0.05 5.15 31.01
CA MET A 104 0.47 4.18 30.00
C MET A 104 -0.72 3.33 29.53
N MET A 105 -1.23 3.59 28.32
CA MET A 105 -1.97 2.58 27.60
C MET A 105 -0.95 1.53 27.16
N SER A 106 -0.80 0.51 27.99
CA SER A 106 -0.24 -0.78 27.61
C SER A 106 -1.08 -1.34 26.45
N THR A 107 -0.80 -0.91 25.22
CA THR A 107 -1.31 -1.61 24.06
C THR A 107 -0.52 -2.90 23.97
N GLY A 108 -1.07 -4.00 24.51
CA GLY A 108 -0.49 -5.34 24.52
C GLY A 108 -0.30 -5.98 23.13
N ARG A 109 -0.06 -5.18 22.09
CA ARG A 109 0.30 -5.61 20.73
C ARG A 109 1.71 -5.11 20.45
N MET A 110 2.65 -6.05 20.35
CA MET A 110 4.02 -5.78 19.89
C MET A 110 4.01 -5.57 18.36
N LEU A 111 3.35 -4.51 17.90
CA LEU A 111 3.17 -4.20 16.49
C LEU A 111 4.54 -4.05 15.80
N GLY A 112 5.52 -3.49 16.50
CA GLY A 112 6.89 -3.36 16.02
C GLY A 112 7.54 -4.70 15.75
N LYS A 113 7.48 -5.65 16.68
CA LYS A 113 7.96 -7.02 16.44
C LYS A 113 7.22 -7.72 15.29
N GLN A 114 5.92 -7.49 15.12
CA GLN A 114 5.14 -8.12 14.04
C GLN A 114 5.50 -7.54 12.65
N LEU A 115 5.80 -6.24 12.58
CA LEU A 115 6.17 -5.55 11.35
C LEU A 115 7.68 -5.46 11.13
N GLY A 116 8.52 -5.85 12.09
CA GLY A 116 9.97 -5.66 11.99
C GLY A 116 10.40 -4.19 12.15
N GLU A 117 9.60 -3.39 12.86
CA GLU A 117 9.83 -1.97 13.12
C GLU A 117 9.94 -1.70 14.62
N PRO A 118 11.17 -1.74 15.20
CA PRO A 118 11.34 -1.68 16.66
C PRO A 118 10.82 -0.39 17.28
N LEU A 119 10.85 0.73 16.54
CA LEU A 119 10.36 2.03 17.02
C LEU A 119 8.85 2.02 17.32
N PHE A 120 8.06 1.13 16.71
CA PHE A 120 6.62 1.05 16.99
C PHE A 120 6.30 0.51 18.39
N ASP A 121 7.25 -0.19 19.01
CA ASP A 121 7.09 -0.74 20.36
C ASP A 121 7.70 0.19 21.43
N LEU A 122 8.32 1.31 21.04
CA LEU A 122 8.86 2.31 21.98
C LEU A 122 7.76 3.27 22.46
N PRO A 123 7.81 3.72 23.73
CA PRO A 123 6.85 4.67 24.29
C PRO A 123 7.18 6.10 23.83
N LEU A 124 6.91 6.40 22.56
CA LEU A 124 7.12 7.72 21.94
C LEU A 124 5.98 8.69 22.30
N ILE A 125 5.82 8.98 23.59
CA ILE A 125 4.68 9.72 24.17
C ILE A 125 4.59 11.14 23.60
N LEU A 126 5.69 11.90 23.59
CA LEU A 126 5.69 13.29 23.10
C LEU A 126 5.35 13.37 21.60
N PRO A 127 6.00 12.60 20.70
CA PRO A 127 5.58 12.52 19.29
C PRO A 127 4.09 12.17 19.09
N GLU A 128 3.57 11.22 19.86
CA GLU A 128 2.16 10.78 19.80
C GLU A 128 1.20 11.88 20.25
N MET A 129 1.50 12.55 21.36
CA MET A 129 0.73 13.72 21.83
C MET A 129 0.74 14.86 20.80
N ALA A 130 1.88 15.13 20.18
CA ALA A 130 2.02 16.18 19.18
C ALA A 130 1.16 15.91 17.93
N LEU A 131 1.17 14.69 17.40
CA LEU A 131 0.32 14.31 16.28
C LEU A 131 -1.17 14.30 16.65
N HIS A 132 -1.54 13.75 17.82
CA HIS A 132 -2.92 13.81 18.29
C HIS A 132 -3.43 15.24 18.42
N TYR A 133 -2.61 16.16 18.93
CA TYR A 133 -2.94 17.57 19.03
C TYR A 133 -3.25 18.16 17.64
N LEU A 134 -2.37 17.95 16.65
CA LEU A 134 -2.57 18.45 15.29
C LEU A 134 -3.80 17.85 14.61
N ILE A 135 -4.06 16.56 14.79
CA ILE A 135 -5.24 15.87 14.26
C ILE A 135 -6.52 16.43 14.90
N ALA A 136 -6.56 16.57 16.22
CA ALA A 136 -7.70 17.12 16.95
C ALA A 136 -7.96 18.58 16.57
N THR A 137 -6.92 19.40 16.38
CA THR A 137 -7.07 20.78 15.88
C THR A 137 -7.66 20.79 14.46
N ASN A 138 -7.25 19.88 13.59
CA ASN A 138 -7.82 19.76 12.24
C ASN A 138 -9.30 19.34 12.26
N GLU A 139 -9.71 18.45 13.18
CA GLU A 139 -11.12 18.07 13.36
C GLU A 139 -11.96 19.24 13.87
N LYS A 140 -11.44 20.04 14.81
CA LYS A 140 -12.09 21.27 15.28
C LYS A 140 -12.22 22.30 14.18
N LEU A 141 -11.18 22.49 13.36
CA LEU A 141 -11.23 23.37 12.18
C LEU A 141 -12.31 22.94 11.18
N ALA A 142 -12.40 21.64 10.90
CA ALA A 142 -13.44 21.11 10.02
C ALA A 142 -14.85 21.35 10.58
N THR A 143 -15.02 21.19 11.90
CA THR A 143 -16.28 21.44 12.61
C THR A 143 -16.68 22.92 12.55
N GLU A 144 -15.75 23.83 12.87
CA GLU A 144 -16.00 25.28 12.77
C GLU A 144 -16.21 25.74 11.33
N GLY A 145 -15.54 25.13 10.35
CA GLY A 145 -15.76 25.43 8.92
C GLY A 145 -17.20 25.18 8.46
N GLN A 146 -17.88 24.22 9.08
CA GLN A 146 -19.29 23.89 8.81
C GLN A 146 -20.29 24.74 9.60
N ASN A 147 -19.81 25.54 10.56
CA ASN A 147 -20.67 26.36 11.41
C ASN A 147 -21.33 27.48 10.59
N GLN A 148 -22.66 27.44 10.48
CA GLN A 148 -23.45 28.40 9.70
C GLN A 148 -23.50 29.80 10.34
N PHE A 149 -23.21 29.92 11.65
CA PHE A 149 -23.28 31.17 12.40
C PHE A 149 -22.00 32.02 12.31
N LEU A 150 -20.95 31.53 11.65
CA LEU A 150 -19.74 32.31 11.40
C LEU A 150 -20.00 33.38 10.33
N MET A 151 -19.54 34.59 10.62
CA MET A 151 -19.52 35.72 9.69
C MET A 151 -18.38 35.54 8.68
N ASP A 152 -18.42 36.26 7.56
CA ASP A 152 -17.42 36.12 6.48
C ASP A 152 -15.98 36.37 6.95
N TYR A 153 -15.77 37.34 7.84
CA TYR A 153 -14.46 37.66 8.41
C TYR A 153 -13.93 36.59 9.39
N GLU A 154 -14.81 35.79 9.99
CA GLU A 154 -14.41 34.62 10.80
C GLU A 154 -14.08 33.43 9.89
N ARG A 155 -14.85 33.25 8.81
CA ARG A 155 -14.64 32.18 7.83
C ARG A 155 -13.31 32.34 7.08
N SER A 156 -12.88 33.57 6.80
CA SER A 156 -11.62 33.84 6.11
C SER A 156 -10.38 33.40 6.92
N VAL A 157 -10.49 33.31 8.25
CA VAL A 157 -9.38 32.88 9.13
C VAL A 157 -9.15 31.37 9.09
N ILE A 158 -10.20 30.57 8.90
CA ILE A 158 -10.13 29.10 8.88
C ILE A 158 -9.10 28.54 7.88
N PRO A 159 -9.10 28.92 6.59
CA PRO A 159 -8.11 28.41 5.63
C PRO A 159 -6.68 28.83 5.98
N ILE A 160 -6.48 29.99 6.62
CA ILE A 160 -5.16 30.45 7.08
C ILE A 160 -4.65 29.53 8.20
N ILE A 161 -5.49 29.25 9.20
CA ILE A 161 -5.13 28.33 10.29
C ILE A 161 -4.87 26.92 9.72
N GLN A 162 -5.70 26.45 8.79
CA GLN A 162 -5.52 25.15 8.16
C GLN A 162 -4.19 25.06 7.41
N LYS A 163 -3.82 26.10 6.65
CA LYS A 163 -2.53 26.19 5.97
C LYS A 163 -1.36 26.11 6.96
N ARG A 164 -1.44 26.86 8.08
CA ARG A 164 -0.40 26.83 9.11
C ARG A 164 -0.34 25.50 9.85
N LEU A 165 -1.47 24.85 10.11
CA LEU A 165 -1.52 23.52 10.73
C LEU A 165 -0.71 22.49 9.93
N PHE A 166 -0.88 22.43 8.62
CA PHE A 166 -0.12 21.50 7.77
C PHE A 166 1.34 21.93 7.59
N ALA A 167 1.65 23.23 7.67
CA ALA A 167 3.04 23.69 7.77
C ALA A 167 3.73 23.14 9.01
N GLN A 168 3.10 23.25 10.17
CA GLN A 168 3.65 22.74 11.42
C GLN A 168 3.70 21.21 11.45
N THR A 169 2.70 20.54 10.86
CA THR A 169 2.73 19.08 10.67
C THR A 169 3.93 18.65 9.80
N SER A 170 4.18 19.37 8.70
CA SER A 170 5.33 19.14 7.82
C SER A 170 6.66 19.32 8.56
N PHE A 171 6.81 20.43 9.30
CA PHE A 171 8.02 20.71 10.09
C PHE A 171 8.26 19.67 11.18
N LEU A 172 7.19 19.21 11.84
CA LEU A 172 7.27 18.16 12.86
C LEU A 172 7.73 16.83 12.25
N LEU A 173 7.10 16.38 11.17
CA LEU A 173 7.48 15.12 10.50
C LEU A 173 8.88 15.17 9.89
N ARG A 174 9.39 16.36 9.54
CA ARG A 174 10.77 16.57 9.05
C ARG A 174 11.80 16.75 10.16
N GLY A 175 11.37 16.84 11.42
CA GLY A 175 12.25 16.94 12.58
C GLY A 175 12.78 18.35 12.89
N PHE A 176 12.10 19.41 12.44
CA PHE A 176 12.53 20.79 12.65
C PHE A 176 12.27 21.33 14.06
N TYR A 177 11.62 20.56 14.94
CA TYR A 177 11.36 20.91 16.34
C TYR A 177 12.47 20.46 17.31
N GLY A 178 13.61 20.01 16.79
CA GLY A 178 14.78 19.61 17.58
C GLY A 178 14.71 18.19 18.11
N GLU A 179 15.56 17.87 19.09
CA GLU A 179 15.81 16.50 19.56
C GLU A 179 14.58 15.79 20.15
N LYS A 180 13.56 16.54 20.61
CA LYS A 180 12.31 15.99 21.15
C LYS A 180 11.45 15.30 20.08
N PHE A 181 11.59 15.70 18.82
CA PHE A 181 10.74 15.28 17.71
C PHE A 181 11.62 14.95 16.52
N THR A 182 12.43 13.90 16.63
CA THR A 182 13.28 13.46 15.52
C THR A 182 12.43 12.96 14.35
N THR A 183 12.96 13.07 13.12
CA THR A 183 12.30 12.54 11.92
C THR A 183 11.95 11.07 12.09
N GLU A 184 12.86 10.26 12.63
CA GLU A 184 12.65 8.81 12.82
C GLU A 184 11.48 8.53 13.77
N ASP A 185 11.44 9.19 14.92
CA ASP A 185 10.36 9.00 15.91
C ASP A 185 9.01 9.48 15.36
N MET A 186 9.00 10.65 14.72
CA MET A 186 7.77 11.23 14.17
C MET A 186 7.19 10.40 13.03
N ILE A 187 8.02 9.91 12.11
CA ILE A 187 7.59 8.99 11.06
C ILE A 187 7.11 7.67 11.65
N ALA A 188 7.82 7.12 12.64
CA ALA A 188 7.41 5.87 13.28
C ALA A 188 6.04 5.99 13.96
N VAL A 189 5.81 7.08 14.69
CA VAL A 189 4.51 7.38 15.31
C VAL A 189 3.44 7.61 14.26
N PHE A 190 3.71 8.41 13.21
CA PHE A 190 2.74 8.64 12.14
C PHE A 190 2.24 7.32 11.52
N ILE A 191 3.16 6.41 11.18
CA ILE A 191 2.80 5.13 10.57
C ILE A 191 2.07 4.21 11.56
N ARG A 192 2.55 4.13 12.80
CA ARG A 192 1.88 3.36 13.87
C ARG A 192 0.44 3.82 14.07
N MET A 193 0.23 5.13 14.20
CA MET A 193 -1.10 5.74 14.34
C MET A 193 -1.95 5.52 13.09
N PHE A 194 -1.37 5.58 11.89
CA PHE A 194 -2.08 5.27 10.63
C PHE A 194 -2.56 3.81 10.60
N TYR A 195 -1.69 2.85 10.94
CA TYR A 195 -2.05 1.42 11.01
C TYR A 195 -3.11 1.12 12.08
N GLN A 196 -3.10 1.89 13.17
CA GLN A 196 -4.10 1.82 14.24
C GLN A 196 -5.39 2.60 13.93
N GLN A 197 -5.52 3.16 12.72
CA GLN A 197 -6.68 3.96 12.27
C GLN A 197 -6.93 5.22 13.11
N GLN A 198 -5.88 5.76 13.74
CA GLN A 198 -5.95 7.00 14.53
C GLN A 198 -5.68 8.26 13.68
N ILE A 199 -5.11 8.10 12.49
CA ILE A 199 -4.96 9.19 11.51
C ILE A 199 -6.10 9.11 10.50
N PRO A 200 -7.01 10.09 10.45
CA PRO A 200 -8.03 10.14 9.41
C PRO A 200 -7.39 10.22 8.01
N GLU A 201 -7.90 9.45 7.05
CA GLU A 201 -7.42 9.50 5.66
C GLU A 201 -7.51 10.93 5.06
N THR A 202 -8.50 11.72 5.48
CA THR A 202 -8.65 13.13 5.10
C THR A 202 -7.50 14.01 5.61
N PHE A 203 -6.97 13.73 6.80
CA PHE A 203 -5.81 14.44 7.36
C PHE A 203 -4.56 14.15 6.53
N ALA A 204 -4.28 12.87 6.26
CA ALA A 204 -3.14 12.48 5.44
C ALA A 204 -3.25 12.98 3.99
N TYR A 205 -4.47 12.97 3.42
CA TYR A 205 -4.76 13.55 2.11
C TYR A 205 -4.44 15.06 2.06
N ASN A 206 -4.89 15.82 3.06
CA ASN A 206 -4.63 17.25 3.13
C ASN A 206 -3.14 17.57 3.34
N LEU A 207 -2.43 16.76 4.14
CA LEU A 207 -0.98 16.85 4.29
C LEU A 207 -0.25 16.64 2.95
N ILE A 208 -0.64 15.62 2.18
CA ILE A 208 -0.06 15.36 0.85
C ILE A 208 -0.29 16.56 -0.09
N ASN A 209 -1.50 17.12 -0.10
CA ASN A 209 -1.81 18.29 -0.91
C ASN A 209 -0.96 19.50 -0.49
N TYR A 210 -0.82 19.75 0.81
CA TYR A 210 0.05 20.80 1.33
C TYR A 210 1.50 20.63 0.87
N CYS A 211 2.06 19.42 0.99
CA CYS A 211 3.44 19.13 0.57
C CYS A 211 3.66 19.18 -0.96
N THR A 212 2.58 19.16 -1.75
CA THR A 212 2.64 19.20 -3.22
C THR A 212 2.45 20.63 -3.76
N ASP A 213 1.96 21.55 -2.92
CA ASP A 213 1.68 22.92 -3.31
C ASP A 213 2.98 23.76 -3.28
N GLU A 214 3.53 24.04 -4.47
CA GLU A 214 4.78 24.79 -4.65
C GLU A 214 4.69 26.25 -4.16
N ASP A 215 3.49 26.81 -4.03
CA ASP A 215 3.28 28.17 -3.52
C ASP A 215 3.41 28.23 -1.99
N VAL A 216 3.39 27.08 -1.32
CA VAL A 216 3.23 26.97 0.13
C VAL A 216 4.32 26.15 0.81
N ALA A 217 4.80 25.09 0.15
CA ALA A 217 5.82 24.19 0.67
C ALA A 217 7.04 24.16 -0.26
N ASP A 218 8.22 23.91 0.31
CA ASP A 218 9.42 23.69 -0.49
C ASP A 218 9.36 22.36 -1.25
N HIS A 219 10.05 22.29 -2.39
CA HIS A 219 10.06 21.11 -3.27
C HIS A 219 10.53 19.81 -2.58
N GLY A 220 11.26 19.89 -1.47
CA GLY A 220 11.74 18.74 -0.70
C GLY A 220 10.69 18.15 0.24
N ALA A 221 9.68 18.90 0.65
CA ALA A 221 8.76 18.53 1.73
C ALA A 221 8.07 17.18 1.51
N LEU A 222 7.52 16.95 0.30
CA LEU A 222 6.87 15.68 -0.03
C LEU A 222 7.86 14.50 0.05
N ALA A 223 9.04 14.65 -0.54
CA ALA A 223 10.03 13.57 -0.61
C ALA A 223 10.62 13.24 0.77
N GLU A 224 10.92 14.25 1.59
CA GLU A 224 11.49 14.08 2.93
C GLU A 224 10.52 13.41 3.91
N ILE A 225 9.22 13.60 3.74
CA ILE A 225 8.20 12.97 4.60
C ILE A 225 7.81 11.59 4.06
N PHE A 226 7.51 11.48 2.76
CA PHE A 226 6.89 10.27 2.22
C PHE A 226 7.90 9.21 1.78
N ASN A 227 9.17 9.53 1.48
CA ASN A 227 10.16 8.46 1.24
C ASN A 227 10.41 7.60 2.48
N PRO A 228 10.65 8.16 3.69
CA PRO A 228 10.76 7.35 4.90
C PRO A 228 9.50 6.52 5.20
N ILE A 229 8.31 7.05 4.89
CA ILE A 229 7.04 6.30 5.05
C ILE A 229 6.99 5.10 4.08
N LEU A 230 7.39 5.30 2.82
CA LEU A 230 7.49 4.23 1.83
C LEU A 230 8.56 3.20 2.23
N ASP A 231 9.72 3.65 2.74
CA ASP A 231 10.81 2.77 3.22
C ASP A 231 10.34 1.88 4.37
N CYS A 232 9.63 2.45 5.33
CA CYS A 232 9.05 1.71 6.44
C CYS A 232 7.97 0.72 5.97
N ALA A 233 7.12 1.09 5.02
CA ALA A 233 6.15 0.16 4.42
C ALA A 233 6.85 -1.01 3.71
N HIS A 234 7.92 -0.74 2.95
CA HIS A 234 8.74 -1.75 2.29
C HIS A 234 9.41 -2.70 3.30
N LYS A 235 10.06 -2.16 4.33
CA LYS A 235 10.70 -2.94 5.40
C LYS A 235 9.69 -3.76 6.20
N SER A 236 8.54 -3.16 6.49
CA SER A 236 7.39 -3.82 7.12
C SER A 236 6.93 -5.03 6.31
N MET A 237 6.83 -4.90 4.99
CA MET A 237 6.43 -5.98 4.09
C MET A 237 7.52 -7.05 3.98
N SER A 238 8.80 -6.64 3.95
CA SER A 238 9.97 -7.55 3.85
C SER A 238 10.12 -8.50 5.04
N SER A 239 9.56 -8.16 6.20
CA SER A 239 9.57 -9.00 7.40
C SER A 239 8.41 -10.01 7.45
N GLN A 240 7.44 -9.91 6.54
CA GLN A 240 6.25 -10.76 6.56
C GLN A 240 6.48 -12.09 5.86
N GLN A 241 5.85 -13.13 6.41
CA GLN A 241 5.78 -14.45 5.79
C GLN A 241 4.37 -15.00 5.94
N MET A 242 3.81 -15.52 4.86
CA MET A 242 2.45 -16.04 4.85
C MET A 242 2.26 -17.28 5.73
N SER A 243 3.35 -17.99 6.02
CA SER A 243 3.38 -19.07 7.00
C SER A 243 3.16 -18.61 8.45
N ASN A 244 3.47 -17.34 8.75
CA ASN A 244 3.34 -16.81 10.10
C ASN A 244 1.89 -16.42 10.39
N LYS A 245 1.14 -17.37 10.95
CA LYS A 245 -0.28 -17.20 11.29
C LYS A 245 -0.56 -16.03 12.25
N CYS A 246 0.40 -15.68 13.11
CA CYS A 246 0.24 -14.60 14.09
C CYS A 246 0.27 -13.19 13.46
N ASN A 247 0.90 -13.05 12.29
CA ASN A 247 1.06 -11.75 11.63
C ASN A 247 0.09 -11.55 10.46
N ARG A 248 -0.79 -12.52 10.18
CA ARG A 248 -1.68 -12.53 9.01
C ARG A 248 -2.49 -11.23 8.85
N GLU A 249 -3.10 -10.74 9.93
CA GLU A 249 -3.89 -9.49 9.90
C GLU A 249 -3.00 -8.27 9.69
N VAL A 250 -1.84 -8.25 10.35
CA VAL A 250 -0.89 -7.13 10.36
C VAL A 250 -0.18 -7.00 9.01
N ALA A 251 0.01 -8.10 8.27
CA ALA A 251 0.61 -8.11 6.94
C ALA A 251 -0.18 -7.29 5.90
N VAL A 252 -1.46 -6.99 6.16
CA VAL A 252 -2.32 -6.18 5.28
C VAL A 252 -2.07 -4.67 5.45
N TYR A 253 -1.47 -4.25 6.55
CA TYR A 253 -1.27 -2.83 6.86
C TYR A 253 -0.37 -2.11 5.85
N PRO A 254 0.82 -2.64 5.46
CA PRO A 254 1.66 -2.00 4.45
C PRO A 254 0.96 -1.87 3.08
N TYR A 255 0.16 -2.86 2.68
CA TYR A 255 -0.64 -2.78 1.44
C TYR A 255 -1.66 -1.65 1.50
N SER A 256 -2.33 -1.50 2.63
CA SER A 256 -3.40 -0.52 2.81
C SER A 256 -2.83 0.90 2.80
N LEU A 257 -1.72 1.13 3.51
CA LEU A 257 -0.97 2.38 3.46
C LEU A 257 -0.50 2.70 2.05
N LEU A 258 0.21 1.77 1.40
CA LEU A 258 0.73 2.00 0.05
C LEU A 258 -0.38 2.31 -0.95
N LYS A 259 -1.48 1.54 -0.92
CA LYS A 259 -2.67 1.76 -1.73
C LYS A 259 -3.26 3.16 -1.52
N PHE A 260 -3.42 3.58 -0.26
CA PHE A 260 -3.93 4.90 0.08
C PHE A 260 -3.03 5.98 -0.50
N LEU A 261 -1.73 5.92 -0.21
CA LEU A 261 -0.74 6.92 -0.62
C LEU A 261 -0.69 7.12 -2.14
N VAL A 262 -0.53 6.03 -2.92
CA VAL A 262 -0.54 6.13 -4.39
C VAL A 262 -1.94 6.46 -4.93
N GLY A 263 -2.98 6.26 -4.12
CA GLY A 263 -4.37 6.55 -4.41
C GLY A 263 -4.76 8.03 -4.29
N VAL A 264 -3.96 8.85 -3.60
CA VAL A 264 -4.24 10.27 -3.41
C VAL A 264 -4.12 11.03 -4.73
N ARG A 265 -5.21 11.70 -5.12
CA ARG A 265 -5.28 12.54 -6.32
C ARG A 265 -5.46 13.99 -5.89
N THR A 266 -4.58 14.87 -6.36
CA THR A 266 -4.70 16.32 -6.18
C THR A 266 -5.82 16.91 -7.06
N SER A 267 -6.19 18.17 -6.81
CA SER A 267 -7.13 18.95 -7.65
C SER A 267 -6.71 18.99 -9.13
N SER A 268 -5.40 19.00 -9.39
CA SER A 268 -4.80 18.97 -10.74
C SER A 268 -4.84 17.59 -11.44
N ASN A 269 -5.48 16.58 -10.82
CA ASN A 269 -5.47 15.18 -11.30
C ASN A 269 -4.06 14.53 -11.33
N LYS A 270 -3.09 15.08 -10.62
CA LYS A 270 -1.79 14.43 -10.37
C LYS A 270 -1.86 13.53 -9.15
N ARG A 271 -1.05 12.46 -9.16
CA ARG A 271 -0.86 11.56 -8.01
C ARG A 271 0.56 11.72 -7.47
N PRO A 272 0.81 12.69 -6.58
CA PRO A 272 2.17 13.09 -6.20
C PRO A 272 2.98 11.94 -5.58
N VAL A 273 2.36 11.12 -4.72
CA VAL A 273 3.07 9.98 -4.12
C VAL A 273 3.27 8.82 -5.11
N ALA A 274 2.37 8.66 -6.09
CA ALA A 274 2.61 7.70 -7.18
C ALA A 274 3.80 8.13 -8.05
N ASP A 275 3.88 9.42 -8.39
CA ASP A 275 4.99 10.01 -9.13
C ASP A 275 6.31 9.91 -8.35
N LEU A 276 6.27 10.21 -7.04
CA LEU A 276 7.39 10.04 -6.14
C LEU A 276 7.86 8.58 -6.13
N LEU A 277 6.95 7.63 -5.91
CA LEU A 277 7.27 6.21 -5.84
C LEU A 277 7.99 5.72 -7.11
N VAL A 278 7.44 6.00 -8.30
CA VAL A 278 8.04 5.55 -9.56
C VAL A 278 9.32 6.30 -9.93
N SER A 279 9.62 7.42 -9.26
CA SER A 279 10.86 8.18 -9.46
C SER A 279 12.04 7.62 -8.67
N ARG A 280 11.78 6.81 -7.64
CA ARG A 280 12.83 6.24 -6.79
C ARG A 280 13.68 5.22 -7.55
N ALA A 281 14.96 5.17 -7.18
CA ALA A 281 15.93 4.25 -7.79
C ALA A 281 15.64 2.78 -7.51
N ASP A 282 14.96 2.48 -6.41
CA ASP A 282 14.56 1.13 -6.00
C ASP A 282 13.21 0.69 -6.58
N PHE A 283 12.46 1.56 -7.29
CA PHE A 283 11.21 1.15 -7.95
C PHE A 283 11.48 0.10 -9.03
N ILE A 284 12.49 0.34 -9.85
CA ILE A 284 13.08 -0.64 -10.79
C ILE A 284 14.57 -0.72 -10.48
N SER A 285 14.93 -1.62 -9.58
CA SER A 285 16.32 -1.85 -9.20
C SER A 285 17.13 -2.42 -10.37
N LYS A 286 18.26 -1.78 -10.69
CA LYS A 286 19.18 -2.29 -11.71
C LYS A 286 19.92 -3.50 -11.17
N VAL A 287 19.59 -4.68 -11.70
CA VAL A 287 20.26 -5.93 -11.35
C VAL A 287 21.18 -6.34 -12.50
N HIS A 288 22.46 -6.52 -12.19
CA HIS A 288 23.49 -6.96 -13.15
C HIS A 288 24.17 -8.27 -12.70
N THR A 289 23.49 -9.04 -11.86
CA THR A 289 24.01 -10.29 -11.27
C THR A 289 23.56 -11.50 -12.08
N VAL A 290 24.14 -12.68 -11.79
CA VAL A 290 23.70 -13.95 -12.39
C VAL A 290 22.32 -14.39 -11.83
N LEU A 291 21.85 -13.77 -10.73
CA LEU A 291 20.60 -14.06 -10.02
C LEU A 291 19.49 -13.05 -10.39
N GLU A 292 19.42 -12.65 -11.67
CA GLU A 292 18.65 -11.49 -12.14
C GLU A 292 17.24 -11.41 -11.56
N GLY A 293 16.43 -12.48 -11.70
CA GLY A 293 15.04 -12.48 -11.22
C GLY A 293 14.90 -12.61 -9.71
N HIS A 294 15.79 -13.37 -9.06
CA HIS A 294 15.80 -13.54 -7.62
C HIS A 294 16.15 -12.22 -6.90
N ASP A 295 17.23 -11.57 -7.33
CA ASP A 295 17.70 -10.33 -6.71
C ASP A 295 16.72 -9.19 -7.03
N PHE A 296 16.17 -9.15 -8.26
CA PHE A 296 15.17 -8.15 -8.61
C PHE A 296 13.94 -8.23 -7.71
N ALA A 297 13.39 -9.42 -7.48
CA ALA A 297 12.22 -9.61 -6.62
C ALA A 297 12.45 -9.18 -5.15
N ARG A 298 13.72 -9.14 -4.69
CA ARG A 298 14.06 -8.68 -3.34
C ARG A 298 14.41 -7.21 -3.25
N LEU A 299 15.00 -6.67 -4.32
CA LEU A 299 15.55 -5.31 -4.34
C LEU A 299 14.61 -4.28 -4.92
N CYS A 300 13.64 -4.66 -5.76
CA CYS A 300 12.65 -3.71 -6.25
C CYS A 300 11.61 -3.42 -5.18
N TYR A 301 11.09 -2.19 -5.17
CA TYR A 301 10.20 -1.71 -4.11
C TYR A 301 8.91 -2.55 -3.97
N LEU A 302 8.29 -2.94 -5.09
CA LEU A 302 7.09 -3.78 -5.07
C LEU A 302 7.42 -5.27 -4.84
N GLY A 303 8.69 -5.63 -4.81
CA GLY A 303 9.20 -6.98 -4.67
C GLY A 303 8.60 -7.74 -3.48
N PRO A 304 8.85 -7.27 -2.23
CA PRO A 304 8.29 -7.90 -1.02
C PRO A 304 6.76 -8.02 -1.02
N PHE A 305 6.05 -7.07 -1.65
CA PHE A 305 4.59 -7.10 -1.76
C PHE A 305 4.12 -8.22 -2.68
N PHE A 306 4.83 -8.50 -3.79
CA PHE A 306 4.50 -9.65 -4.64
C PHE A 306 4.96 -10.98 -4.03
N GLU A 307 6.05 -10.98 -3.26
CA GLU A 307 6.66 -12.18 -2.67
C GLU A 307 5.84 -12.79 -1.52
N TYR A 308 4.94 -12.02 -0.89
CA TYR A 308 4.05 -12.53 0.15
C TYR A 308 3.04 -13.54 -0.42
N SER A 309 3.36 -14.82 -0.28
CA SER A 309 2.65 -15.93 -0.92
C SER A 309 2.88 -17.25 -0.20
N THR A 310 2.14 -18.30 -0.59
CA THR A 310 2.35 -19.67 -0.12
C THR A 310 3.60 -20.31 -0.74
N ALA A 311 4.08 -19.80 -1.88
CA ALA A 311 5.25 -20.34 -2.59
C ALA A 311 6.43 -19.35 -2.59
N PRO A 312 7.06 -19.09 -1.44
CA PRO A 312 8.15 -18.12 -1.31
C PRO A 312 9.41 -18.56 -2.07
N ALA A 313 10.33 -17.61 -2.25
CA ALA A 313 11.62 -17.80 -2.90
C ALA A 313 12.40 -18.99 -2.33
N ASP A 314 12.73 -19.93 -3.22
CA ASP A 314 13.54 -21.10 -2.91
C ASP A 314 15.02 -20.71 -2.94
N ASN A 315 15.63 -20.56 -1.77
CA ASN A 315 17.07 -20.37 -1.64
C ASN A 315 17.86 -21.70 -1.72
N GLY A 316 17.24 -22.76 -2.22
CA GLY A 316 17.76 -24.13 -2.21
C GLY A 316 17.43 -24.90 -0.92
N SER A 317 16.81 -24.26 0.08
CA SER A 317 16.36 -24.91 1.31
C SER A 317 14.85 -25.09 1.34
N LEU A 318 14.39 -26.33 1.27
CA LEU A 318 12.98 -26.68 1.47
C LEU A 318 12.48 -26.45 2.93
N SER A 319 13.35 -26.01 3.86
CA SER A 319 12.95 -25.75 5.25
C SER A 319 11.93 -24.62 5.37
N ILE A 320 11.92 -23.67 4.43
CA ILE A 320 10.98 -22.54 4.41
C ILE A 320 9.51 -23.00 4.31
N TYR A 321 9.27 -24.20 3.79
CA TYR A 321 7.93 -24.77 3.66
C TYR A 321 7.45 -25.49 4.92
N MET A 322 8.34 -25.81 5.87
CA MET A 322 7.96 -26.57 7.08
C MET A 322 6.90 -25.91 7.95
N PRO A 323 6.86 -24.57 8.09
CA PRO A 323 5.78 -23.90 8.79
C PRO A 323 4.41 -23.94 8.07
N PHE A 324 4.39 -24.29 6.78
CA PHE A 324 3.16 -24.39 5.99
C PHE A 324 2.56 -25.79 6.05
N PHE A 325 1.26 -25.83 6.36
CA PHE A 325 0.45 -27.03 6.56
C PHE A 325 1.00 -27.91 7.70
N ASP A 326 0.20 -28.81 8.28
CA ASP A 326 0.73 -29.85 9.20
C ASP A 326 0.28 -31.28 8.85
N CYS A 327 1.00 -31.93 7.95
CA CYS A 327 0.67 -33.05 7.09
C CYS A 327 1.96 -33.77 6.68
N PHE A 328 2.01 -35.09 6.88
CA PHE A 328 3.16 -35.94 6.52
C PHE A 328 2.92 -36.73 5.21
N GLN A 329 1.76 -36.52 4.60
CA GLN A 329 1.30 -37.12 3.34
C GLN A 329 0.57 -36.04 2.55
N LEU A 330 0.48 -36.23 1.23
CA LEU A 330 -0.36 -35.37 0.40
C LEU A 330 -1.83 -35.59 0.78
N PRO A 331 -2.63 -34.53 0.95
CA PRO A 331 -4.05 -34.66 1.24
C PRO A 331 -4.80 -35.25 0.05
N GLU A 332 -5.87 -35.98 0.36
CA GLU A 332 -6.85 -36.42 -0.63
C GLU A 332 -7.65 -35.22 -1.19
N ASP A 333 -8.31 -35.40 -2.34
CA ASP A 333 -8.95 -34.29 -3.05
C ASP A 333 -10.10 -33.63 -2.27
N ASP A 334 -10.79 -34.38 -1.42
CA ASP A 334 -11.84 -33.91 -0.52
C ASP A 334 -11.31 -33.09 0.67
N GLN A 335 -10.07 -33.35 1.09
CA GLN A 335 -9.40 -32.65 2.19
C GLN A 335 -8.76 -31.32 1.75
N LYS A 336 -8.36 -31.21 0.48
CA LYS A 336 -7.66 -30.04 -0.07
C LYS A 336 -8.41 -28.72 0.15
N PRO A 337 -9.73 -28.60 -0.10
CA PRO A 337 -10.45 -27.35 0.13
C PRO A 337 -10.31 -26.83 1.56
N MET A 338 -10.44 -27.70 2.57
CA MET A 338 -10.33 -27.29 3.97
C MET A 338 -8.93 -26.75 4.30
N LEU A 339 -7.88 -27.39 3.79
CA LEU A 339 -6.50 -27.01 4.06
C LEU A 339 -6.06 -25.77 3.28
N TYR A 340 -6.45 -25.66 2.00
CA TYR A 340 -5.95 -24.62 1.10
C TYR A 340 -6.74 -23.32 1.20
N ASN A 341 -8.05 -23.37 1.46
CA ASN A 341 -8.93 -22.19 1.45
C ASN A 341 -8.43 -21.07 2.40
N VAL A 342 -7.88 -21.44 3.55
CA VAL A 342 -7.28 -20.50 4.51
C VAL A 342 -6.25 -19.60 3.84
N TYR A 343 -5.34 -20.18 3.04
CA TYR A 343 -4.31 -19.44 2.32
C TYR A 343 -4.82 -18.81 1.01
N GLN A 344 -5.79 -19.44 0.34
CA GLN A 344 -6.39 -18.90 -0.88
C GLN A 344 -7.15 -17.60 -0.63
N ASN A 345 -7.82 -17.47 0.53
CA ASN A 345 -8.47 -16.23 0.94
C ASN A 345 -7.46 -15.09 1.12
N ASP A 346 -6.31 -15.38 1.71
CA ASP A 346 -5.22 -14.41 1.87
C ASP A 346 -4.62 -14.02 0.53
N LEU A 347 -4.33 -14.99 -0.34
CA LEU A 347 -3.86 -14.71 -1.70
C LEU A 347 -4.84 -13.83 -2.45
N THR A 348 -6.15 -14.12 -2.36
CA THR A 348 -7.21 -13.31 -2.97
C THR A 348 -7.19 -11.87 -2.44
N LEU A 349 -7.05 -11.69 -1.13
CA LEU A 349 -6.98 -10.35 -0.50
C LEU A 349 -5.73 -9.59 -0.98
N VAL A 350 -4.55 -10.22 -0.90
CA VAL A 350 -3.26 -9.63 -1.27
C VAL A 350 -3.24 -9.24 -2.74
N ARG A 351 -3.66 -10.14 -3.64
CA ARG A 351 -3.75 -9.87 -5.08
C ARG A 351 -4.70 -8.73 -5.41
N ARG A 352 -5.82 -8.60 -4.66
CA ARG A 352 -6.72 -7.45 -4.79
C ARG A 352 -6.04 -6.13 -4.43
N HIS A 353 -5.28 -6.09 -3.34
CA HIS A 353 -4.50 -4.90 -2.97
C HIS A 353 -3.42 -4.57 -3.99
N LEU A 354 -2.65 -5.56 -4.44
CA LEU A 354 -1.63 -5.40 -5.49
C LEU A 354 -2.22 -4.85 -6.79
N HIS A 355 -3.36 -5.39 -7.23
CA HIS A 355 -4.10 -4.86 -8.37
C HIS A 355 -4.51 -3.40 -8.16
N GLN A 356 -5.05 -3.06 -6.99
CA GLN A 356 -5.42 -1.67 -6.69
C GLN A 356 -4.21 -0.73 -6.72
N ILE A 357 -3.06 -1.13 -6.16
CA ILE A 357 -1.82 -0.36 -6.19
C ILE A 357 -1.36 -0.14 -7.64
N LEU A 358 -1.14 -1.22 -8.41
CA LEU A 358 -0.70 -1.11 -9.81
C LEU A 358 -1.71 -0.32 -10.67
N HIS A 359 -3.01 -0.49 -10.43
CA HIS A 359 -4.04 0.27 -11.13
C HIS A 359 -3.90 1.77 -10.87
N GLN A 360 -3.65 2.23 -9.63
CA GLN A 360 -3.44 3.66 -9.38
C GLN A 360 -2.21 4.21 -10.11
N LEU A 361 -1.11 3.43 -10.13
CA LEU A 361 0.12 3.79 -10.82
C LEU A 361 -0.07 3.86 -12.35
N LEU A 362 -0.85 2.94 -12.93
CA LEU A 362 -1.16 2.92 -14.36
C LEU A 362 -2.22 3.95 -14.77
N ALA A 363 -3.17 4.25 -13.89
CA ALA A 363 -4.19 5.25 -14.15
C ALA A 363 -3.60 6.66 -14.25
N ASN A 364 -2.52 6.95 -13.53
CA ASN A 364 -1.83 8.23 -13.57
C ASN A 364 -0.87 8.34 -14.76
N THR A 365 -1.05 9.38 -15.57
CA THR A 365 -0.36 9.53 -16.86
C THR A 365 1.16 9.66 -16.68
N SER A 366 1.63 10.38 -15.66
CA SER A 366 3.06 10.59 -15.40
C SER A 366 3.77 9.34 -14.86
N SER A 367 3.06 8.43 -14.17
CA SER A 367 3.64 7.19 -13.66
C SER A 367 3.42 5.97 -14.57
N ARG A 368 2.50 6.05 -15.54
CA ARG A 368 2.08 4.91 -16.38
C ARG A 368 3.24 4.24 -17.11
N ASN A 369 4.06 5.01 -17.83
CA ASN A 369 5.15 4.45 -18.63
C ASN A 369 6.19 3.75 -17.76
N LYS A 370 6.62 4.38 -16.65
CA LYS A 370 7.53 3.75 -15.68
C LYS A 370 6.94 2.49 -15.04
N THR A 371 5.64 2.46 -14.83
CA THR A 371 4.96 1.25 -14.31
C THR A 371 4.93 0.13 -15.36
N LEU A 372 4.72 0.45 -16.64
CA LEU A 372 4.87 -0.51 -17.73
C LEU A 372 6.32 -0.98 -17.90
N ASP A 373 7.30 -0.11 -17.67
CA ASP A 373 8.72 -0.49 -17.63
C ASP A 373 8.98 -1.49 -16.49
N PHE A 374 8.40 -1.29 -15.31
CA PHE A 374 8.47 -2.25 -14.19
C PHE A 374 7.89 -3.61 -14.58
N ILE A 375 6.67 -3.65 -15.14
CA ILE A 375 6.00 -4.88 -15.59
C ILE A 375 6.87 -5.60 -16.65
N THR A 376 7.43 -4.84 -17.58
CA THR A 376 8.32 -5.38 -18.63
C THR A 376 9.59 -5.95 -18.01
N HIS A 377 10.17 -5.25 -17.05
CA HIS A 377 11.40 -5.67 -16.40
C HIS A 377 11.19 -6.97 -15.60
N VAL A 378 10.08 -7.09 -14.86
CA VAL A 378 9.67 -8.34 -14.18
C VAL A 378 9.68 -9.53 -15.14
N LEU A 379 9.11 -9.36 -16.34
CA LEU A 379 9.07 -10.42 -17.36
C LEU A 379 10.48 -10.74 -17.89
N SER A 380 11.28 -9.70 -18.17
CA SER A 380 12.61 -9.85 -18.76
C SER A 380 13.58 -10.64 -17.86
N VAL A 381 13.64 -10.31 -16.57
CA VAL A 381 14.54 -10.98 -15.59
C VAL A 381 14.10 -12.41 -15.26
N ASN A 382 12.87 -12.77 -15.63
CA ASN A 382 12.28 -14.08 -15.41
C ASN A 382 12.09 -14.90 -16.69
N ILE A 383 12.61 -14.44 -17.84
CA ILE A 383 12.43 -15.12 -19.13
C ILE A 383 12.92 -16.58 -19.10
N LYS A 384 13.95 -16.87 -18.31
CA LYS A 384 14.55 -18.21 -18.16
C LYS A 384 13.61 -19.21 -17.45
N ARG A 385 12.51 -18.77 -16.82
CA ARG A 385 11.50 -19.66 -16.20
C ARG A 385 10.83 -20.61 -17.21
N ARG A 386 10.87 -20.28 -18.50
CA ARG A 386 10.32 -21.12 -19.59
C ARG A 386 11.27 -22.23 -20.08
N GLN A 387 12.50 -22.27 -19.61
CA GLN A 387 13.47 -23.28 -20.02
C GLN A 387 13.01 -24.68 -19.57
N MET A 388 13.52 -25.73 -20.23
CA MET A 388 13.16 -27.11 -19.87
C MET A 388 13.57 -27.48 -18.44
N ASN A 389 14.74 -26.99 -18.00
CA ASN A 389 15.27 -27.17 -16.65
C ASN A 389 15.69 -25.80 -16.10
N PRO A 390 14.74 -24.97 -15.68
CA PRO A 390 15.04 -23.63 -15.19
C PRO A 390 15.70 -23.73 -13.81
N ASP A 391 16.74 -22.91 -13.59
CA ASP A 391 17.37 -22.78 -12.29
C ASP A 391 16.58 -21.78 -11.43
N TYR A 392 15.61 -22.31 -10.68
CA TYR A 392 14.72 -21.50 -9.82
C TYR A 392 15.45 -20.72 -8.71
N SER A 393 16.69 -21.08 -8.37
CA SER A 393 17.48 -20.32 -7.39
C SER A 393 17.89 -18.92 -7.90
N LYS A 394 17.85 -18.70 -9.22
CA LYS A 394 18.25 -17.46 -9.89
C LYS A 394 17.07 -16.58 -10.32
N LEU A 395 15.85 -17.08 -10.13
CA LEU A 395 14.62 -16.50 -10.68
C LEU A 395 13.70 -16.05 -9.54
N SER A 396 12.73 -15.20 -9.85
CA SER A 396 11.70 -14.85 -8.87
C SER A 396 10.90 -16.09 -8.49
N SER A 397 10.32 -16.11 -7.30
CA SER A 397 9.59 -17.26 -6.78
C SER A 397 8.32 -17.56 -7.58
N ASP A 398 7.81 -18.79 -7.44
CA ASP A 398 6.50 -19.14 -8.00
C ASP A 398 5.39 -18.26 -7.39
N GLY A 399 5.48 -17.96 -6.10
CA GLY A 399 4.53 -17.10 -5.39
C GLY A 399 4.48 -15.68 -5.94
N PHE A 400 5.66 -15.07 -6.14
CA PHE A 400 5.80 -13.76 -6.79
C PHE A 400 5.15 -13.77 -8.17
N MET A 401 5.55 -14.73 -9.02
CA MET A 401 5.11 -14.78 -10.42
C MET A 401 3.62 -15.08 -10.56
N LEU A 402 3.04 -15.92 -9.67
CA LEU A 402 1.60 -16.18 -9.65
C LEU A 402 0.79 -14.99 -9.15
N ASN A 403 1.28 -14.27 -8.13
CA ASN A 403 0.65 -13.02 -7.68
C ASN A 403 0.70 -11.95 -8.76
N PHE A 404 1.86 -11.77 -9.40
CA PHE A 404 2.02 -10.87 -10.54
C PHE A 404 1.06 -11.21 -11.69
N PHE A 405 0.96 -12.50 -12.05
CA PHE A 405 0.08 -12.93 -13.12
C PHE A 405 -1.40 -12.70 -12.81
N ASP A 406 -1.88 -12.95 -11.58
CA ASP A 406 -3.28 -12.65 -11.21
C ASP A 406 -3.59 -11.13 -11.32
N VAL A 407 -2.63 -10.28 -10.98
CA VAL A 407 -2.78 -8.83 -11.18
C VAL A 407 -2.85 -8.48 -12.66
N MET A 408 -1.99 -9.08 -13.50
CA MET A 408 -2.03 -8.89 -14.95
C MET A 408 -3.35 -9.39 -15.57
N LEU A 409 -3.92 -10.49 -15.07
CA LEU A 409 -5.25 -10.96 -15.44
C LEU A 409 -6.33 -9.92 -15.08
N SER A 410 -6.28 -9.39 -13.85
CA SER A 410 -7.22 -8.36 -13.37
C SER A 410 -7.15 -7.06 -14.19
N LEU A 411 -5.94 -6.65 -14.60
CA LEU A 411 -5.74 -5.48 -15.47
C LEU A 411 -6.27 -5.72 -16.88
N ALA A 412 -6.05 -6.93 -17.42
CA ALA A 412 -6.50 -7.32 -18.75
C ALA A 412 -8.02 -7.55 -18.83
N GLU A 413 -8.70 -7.76 -17.71
CA GLU A 413 -10.15 -8.01 -17.63
C GLU A 413 -10.95 -6.97 -18.43
N LYS A 414 -10.60 -5.68 -18.29
CA LYS A 414 -11.30 -4.56 -18.97
C LYS A 414 -10.81 -4.25 -20.39
N VAL A 415 -9.81 -4.97 -20.90
CA VAL A 415 -9.28 -4.75 -22.25
C VAL A 415 -10.27 -5.32 -23.28
N THR A 416 -10.67 -4.51 -24.26
CA THR A 416 -11.55 -4.95 -25.35
C THR A 416 -10.73 -5.11 -26.64
N PHE A 417 -11.02 -6.14 -27.45
CA PHE A 417 -10.18 -6.50 -28.60
C PHE A 417 -10.14 -5.45 -29.70
N ASP A 418 -11.19 -4.62 -29.84
CA ASP A 418 -11.21 -3.45 -30.72
C ASP A 418 -10.10 -2.43 -30.41
N LYS A 419 -9.54 -2.46 -29.20
CA LYS A 419 -8.46 -1.59 -28.75
C LYS A 419 -7.09 -2.28 -28.71
N VAL A 420 -7.03 -3.56 -29.09
CA VAL A 420 -5.79 -4.33 -29.13
C VAL A 420 -5.28 -4.36 -30.57
N ASN A 421 -4.10 -3.79 -30.80
CA ASN A 421 -3.48 -3.84 -32.12
C ASN A 421 -2.80 -5.20 -32.33
N THR A 422 -3.27 -5.97 -33.31
CA THR A 422 -2.75 -7.31 -33.67
C THR A 422 -1.30 -7.28 -34.16
N TYR A 423 -0.84 -6.16 -34.70
CA TYR A 423 0.51 -5.98 -35.24
C TYR A 423 1.51 -5.41 -34.23
N TYR A 424 1.12 -5.25 -32.95
CA TYR A 424 1.97 -4.67 -31.91
C TYR A 424 3.33 -5.37 -31.75
N ILE A 425 3.39 -6.69 -31.92
CA ILE A 425 4.63 -7.47 -31.82
C ILE A 425 5.69 -7.09 -32.86
N PHE A 426 5.31 -6.35 -33.91
CA PHE A 426 6.21 -5.86 -34.95
C PHE A 426 6.56 -4.38 -34.78
N HIS A 427 5.94 -3.70 -33.81
CA HIS A 427 6.22 -2.29 -33.54
C HIS A 427 7.63 -2.11 -32.93
N PRO A 428 8.42 -1.11 -33.35
CA PRO A 428 9.78 -0.89 -32.81
C PRO A 428 9.83 -0.65 -31.31
N GLU A 429 8.79 -0.03 -30.75
CA GLU A 429 8.63 0.22 -29.31
C GLU A 429 7.88 -0.90 -28.58
N CYS A 430 7.74 -2.09 -29.19
CA CYS A 430 7.19 -3.24 -28.49
C CYS A 430 8.07 -3.57 -27.28
N ARG A 431 7.45 -3.61 -26.10
CA ARG A 431 8.17 -3.81 -24.83
C ARG A 431 8.78 -5.19 -24.66
N ILE A 432 8.25 -6.20 -25.35
CA ILE A 432 8.72 -7.58 -25.27
C ILE A 432 9.42 -7.92 -26.57
N ASP A 433 10.62 -8.47 -26.47
CA ASP A 433 11.31 -9.03 -27.63
C ASP A 433 10.79 -10.43 -27.94
N PHE A 434 10.16 -10.58 -29.10
CA PHE A 434 9.66 -11.85 -29.63
C PHE A 434 10.51 -12.41 -30.78
N SER A 435 11.71 -11.85 -31.03
CA SER A 435 12.55 -12.22 -32.16
C SER A 435 12.91 -13.71 -32.19
N ASP A 436 13.26 -14.27 -31.04
CA ASP A 436 13.67 -15.67 -30.87
C ASP A 436 12.51 -16.63 -30.56
N GLU A 437 11.26 -16.17 -30.57
CA GLU A 437 10.11 -17.06 -30.32
C GLU A 437 9.86 -18.03 -31.47
N THR A 438 9.50 -19.27 -31.11
CA THR A 438 9.00 -20.25 -32.07
C THR A 438 7.60 -19.83 -32.52
N ARG A 439 7.41 -19.70 -33.83
CA ARG A 439 6.17 -19.20 -34.42
C ARG A 439 5.28 -20.35 -34.89
N LEU A 440 3.98 -20.12 -34.94
CA LEU A 440 3.00 -21.13 -35.35
C LEU A 440 3.17 -21.58 -36.81
N LYS A 441 3.40 -20.61 -37.72
CA LYS A 441 3.44 -20.86 -39.16
C LYS A 441 4.22 -19.77 -39.88
N LEU A 442 5.51 -19.63 -39.61
CA LEU A 442 6.51 -18.91 -40.41
C LEU A 442 7.90 -19.26 -39.89
N ASP A 443 8.91 -19.32 -40.77
CA ASP A 443 10.31 -19.30 -40.36
C ASP A 443 10.80 -17.86 -40.06
N LEU A 444 12.06 -17.73 -39.62
CA LEU A 444 12.64 -16.44 -39.25
C LEU A 444 12.74 -15.46 -40.43
N GLU A 445 13.08 -15.95 -41.63
CA GLU A 445 13.25 -15.11 -42.82
C GLU A 445 11.89 -14.61 -43.33
N GLN A 446 10.90 -15.51 -43.40
CA GLN A 446 9.54 -15.18 -43.75
C GLN A 446 8.93 -14.16 -42.76
N THR A 447 9.23 -14.30 -41.47
CA THR A 447 8.78 -13.32 -40.47
C THR A 447 9.40 -11.95 -40.70
N LYS A 448 10.70 -11.89 -40.97
CA LYS A 448 11.39 -10.62 -41.28
C LYS A 448 10.83 -9.98 -42.55
N ALA A 449 10.48 -10.77 -43.56
CA ALA A 449 9.83 -10.28 -44.77
C ALA A 449 8.43 -9.73 -44.48
N PHE A 450 7.63 -10.44 -43.68
CA PHE A 450 6.29 -10.02 -43.28
C PHE A 450 6.32 -8.75 -42.42
N ALA A 451 7.25 -8.64 -41.47
CA ALA A 451 7.41 -7.47 -40.62
C ALA A 451 7.64 -6.18 -41.43
N LYS A 452 8.33 -6.26 -42.58
CA LYS A 452 8.54 -5.11 -43.49
C LYS A 452 7.26 -4.65 -44.21
N MET A 453 6.24 -5.50 -44.29
CA MET A 453 4.96 -5.17 -44.93
C MET A 453 3.98 -4.49 -43.97
N ILE A 454 4.26 -4.48 -42.67
CA ILE A 454 3.39 -3.95 -41.64
C ILE A 454 3.67 -2.47 -41.46
N ASP A 455 2.61 -1.65 -41.46
CA ASP A 455 2.72 -0.26 -41.06
C ASP A 455 2.86 -0.16 -39.54
N THR A 456 4.02 0.27 -39.07
CA THR A 456 4.33 0.44 -37.65
C THR A 456 4.12 1.87 -37.16
N LYS A 457 3.41 2.74 -37.89
CA LYS A 457 3.18 4.15 -37.49
C LYS A 457 1.96 4.35 -36.59
N PHE A 458 1.37 3.27 -36.07
CA PHE A 458 0.22 3.37 -35.18
C PHE A 458 0.63 3.77 -33.75
N GLU A 459 -0.24 4.52 -33.08
CA GLU A 459 -0.06 4.86 -31.67
C GLU A 459 -0.25 3.61 -30.79
N ILE A 460 0.72 3.35 -29.91
CA ILE A 460 0.61 2.28 -28.92
C ILE A 460 -0.32 2.72 -27.79
N LYS A 461 -1.36 1.93 -27.55
CA LYS A 461 -2.32 2.17 -26.47
C LYS A 461 -2.11 1.17 -25.34
N PHE A 462 -2.35 1.61 -24.10
CA PHE A 462 -2.27 0.77 -22.91
C PHE A 462 -3.01 -0.58 -23.04
N PRO A 463 -4.25 -0.68 -23.59
CA PRO A 463 -4.92 -1.98 -23.72
C PRO A 463 -4.13 -2.99 -24.58
N THR A 464 -3.44 -2.51 -25.61
CA THR A 464 -2.57 -3.35 -26.45
C THR A 464 -1.39 -3.86 -25.63
N GLU A 465 -0.64 -2.96 -24.99
CA GLU A 465 0.53 -3.34 -24.18
C GLU A 465 0.13 -4.29 -23.04
N CYS A 466 -0.93 -3.96 -22.30
CA CYS A 466 -1.45 -4.76 -21.21
C CYS A 466 -1.79 -6.18 -21.66
N PHE A 467 -2.46 -6.33 -22.81
CA PHE A 467 -2.82 -7.65 -23.33
C PHE A 467 -1.59 -8.51 -23.62
N PHE A 468 -0.62 -8.00 -24.38
CA PHE A 468 0.59 -8.76 -24.74
C PHE A 468 1.52 -9.01 -23.54
N LEU A 469 1.61 -8.06 -22.59
CA LEU A 469 2.32 -8.27 -21.32
C LEU A 469 1.65 -9.38 -20.49
N THR A 470 0.31 -9.46 -20.44
CA THR A 470 -0.40 -10.53 -19.73
C THR A 470 -0.20 -11.89 -20.41
N VAL A 471 -0.16 -11.95 -21.76
CA VAL A 471 0.18 -13.18 -22.49
C VAL A 471 1.56 -13.69 -22.08
N GLN A 472 2.57 -12.81 -22.04
CA GLN A 472 3.92 -13.20 -21.63
C GLN A 472 3.97 -13.62 -20.15
N ALA A 473 3.24 -12.92 -19.28
CA ALA A 473 3.13 -13.27 -17.86
C ALA A 473 2.55 -14.68 -17.67
N GLN A 474 1.54 -15.07 -18.46
CA GLN A 474 0.96 -16.41 -18.39
C GLN A 474 1.99 -17.52 -18.61
N HIS A 475 2.85 -17.37 -19.63
CA HIS A 475 3.87 -18.35 -19.94
C HIS A 475 4.93 -18.46 -18.84
N LEU A 476 5.38 -17.33 -18.30
CA LEU A 476 6.44 -17.30 -17.27
C LEU A 476 5.94 -17.67 -15.86
N SER A 477 4.64 -17.51 -15.61
CA SER A 477 4.02 -17.80 -14.31
C SER A 477 3.30 -19.14 -14.31
N LEU A 478 2.17 -19.25 -15.03
CA LEU A 478 1.27 -20.39 -14.95
C LEU A 478 1.90 -21.66 -15.54
N SER A 479 2.43 -21.58 -16.77
CA SER A 479 3.03 -22.75 -17.43
C SER A 479 4.26 -23.26 -16.66
N ALA A 480 5.11 -22.34 -16.19
CA ALA A 480 6.27 -22.68 -15.37
C ALA A 480 5.87 -23.34 -14.04
N ALA A 481 4.90 -22.76 -13.32
CA ALA A 481 4.42 -23.30 -12.05
C ALA A 481 3.78 -24.70 -12.20
N ILE A 482 3.00 -24.93 -13.26
CA ILE A 482 2.45 -26.27 -13.55
C ILE A 482 3.58 -27.26 -13.87
N GLY A 483 4.57 -26.85 -14.65
CA GLY A 483 5.76 -27.65 -14.94
C GLY A 483 6.50 -28.05 -13.67
N GLN A 484 6.71 -27.07 -12.78
CA GLN A 484 7.35 -27.29 -11.48
C GLN A 484 6.55 -28.22 -10.58
N LEU A 485 5.23 -28.07 -10.51
CA LEU A 485 4.38 -28.96 -9.73
C LEU A 485 4.48 -30.42 -10.21
N LYS A 486 4.48 -30.65 -11.53
CA LYS A 486 4.67 -31.99 -12.11
C LYS A 486 6.04 -32.56 -11.77
N TYR A 487 7.10 -31.75 -11.88
CA TYR A 487 8.46 -32.14 -11.51
C TYR A 487 8.55 -32.55 -10.02
N LEU A 488 8.01 -31.73 -9.12
CA LEU A 488 8.03 -32.01 -7.68
C LEU A 488 7.27 -33.29 -7.32
N LYS A 489 6.11 -33.55 -7.95
CA LYS A 489 5.34 -34.79 -7.74
C LYS A 489 6.09 -36.03 -8.21
N ARG A 490 6.79 -35.96 -9.36
CA ARG A 490 7.66 -37.05 -9.83
C ARG A 490 8.80 -37.31 -8.85
N ASN A 491 9.48 -36.26 -8.39
CA ASN A 491 10.56 -36.41 -7.40
C ASN A 491 10.05 -37.02 -6.10
N LEU A 492 8.85 -36.65 -5.64
CA LEU A 492 8.24 -37.24 -4.45
C LEU A 492 8.07 -38.76 -4.62
N HIS A 493 7.54 -39.19 -5.76
CA HIS A 493 7.39 -40.60 -6.07
C HIS A 493 8.73 -41.35 -6.05
N GLU A 494 9.78 -40.80 -6.66
CA GLU A 494 11.13 -41.39 -6.64
C GLU A 494 11.70 -41.53 -5.22
N ILE A 495 11.52 -40.51 -4.37
CA ILE A 495 11.94 -40.55 -2.96
C ILE A 495 11.17 -41.61 -2.18
N GLU A 496 9.87 -41.77 -2.43
CA GLU A 496 9.05 -42.79 -1.78
C GLU A 496 9.46 -44.21 -2.17
N LEU A 497 9.83 -44.44 -3.43
CA LEU A 497 10.42 -45.70 -3.87
C LEU A 497 11.75 -45.98 -3.16
N GLY A 498 12.65 -45.01 -3.10
CA GLY A 498 13.93 -45.14 -2.40
C GLY A 498 13.76 -45.39 -0.89
N LEU A 499 12.78 -44.73 -0.25
CA LEU A 499 12.43 -44.99 1.15
C LEU A 499 11.94 -46.42 1.37
N ASN A 500 11.12 -46.95 0.47
CA ASN A 500 10.65 -48.34 0.55
C ASN A 500 11.80 -49.33 0.36
N GLU A 501 12.73 -49.05 -0.55
CA GLU A 501 13.93 -49.86 -0.74
C GLU A 501 14.80 -49.88 0.53
N LEU A 502 15.09 -48.71 1.12
CA LEU A 502 15.85 -48.61 2.37
C LEU A 502 15.18 -49.37 3.52
N LYS A 503 13.84 -49.31 3.64
CA LYS A 503 13.07 -50.10 4.62
C LYS A 503 13.19 -51.60 4.38
N VAL A 504 13.24 -52.05 3.12
CA VAL A 504 13.45 -53.46 2.78
C VAL A 504 14.88 -53.89 3.12
N GLN A 505 15.89 -53.08 2.78
CA GLN A 505 17.29 -53.35 3.14
C GLN A 505 17.47 -53.46 4.66
N LEU A 506 16.88 -52.53 5.42
CA LEU A 506 16.92 -52.54 6.88
C LEU A 506 16.35 -53.84 7.47
N ARG A 507 15.23 -54.33 6.92
CA ARG A 507 14.60 -55.60 7.36
C ARG A 507 15.43 -56.84 7.03
N ARG A 508 16.32 -56.78 6.04
CA ARG A 508 17.19 -57.89 5.63
C ARG A 508 18.46 -58.00 6.46
N LEU A 509 18.87 -56.94 7.15
CA LEU A 509 20.08 -56.95 7.97
C LEU A 509 19.92 -57.84 9.22
N LEU A 510 20.97 -58.58 9.54
CA LEU A 510 21.07 -59.40 10.75
C LEU A 510 21.32 -58.53 11.98
N ALA A 511 20.90 -59.01 13.15
CA ALA A 511 21.01 -58.28 14.42
C ALA A 511 22.44 -57.85 14.80
N LEU A 512 23.46 -58.58 14.33
CA LEU A 512 24.87 -58.30 14.60
C LEU A 512 25.45 -57.16 13.74
N GLN A 513 24.74 -56.72 12.69
CA GLN A 513 25.18 -55.67 11.76
C GLN A 513 24.82 -54.26 12.28
N ILE A 514 25.18 -53.97 13.53
CA ILE A 514 24.75 -52.76 14.27
C ILE A 514 25.13 -51.46 13.51
N ARG A 515 26.35 -51.38 12.97
CA ARG A 515 26.83 -50.19 12.26
C ARG A 515 26.10 -49.94 10.94
N GLU A 516 25.85 -51.00 10.16
CA GLU A 516 25.12 -50.91 8.88
C GLU A 516 23.66 -50.53 9.12
N LYS A 517 23.05 -51.13 10.15
CA LYS A 517 21.70 -50.81 10.60
C LYS A 517 21.57 -49.32 10.95
N ALA A 518 22.47 -48.81 11.79
CA ALA A 518 22.50 -47.39 12.16
C ALA A 518 22.69 -46.45 10.94
N MET A 519 23.52 -46.85 9.97
CA MET A 519 23.72 -46.06 8.74
C MET A 519 22.45 -46.00 7.88
N ILE A 520 21.74 -47.12 7.72
CA ILE A 520 20.47 -47.16 6.96
C ILE A 520 19.38 -46.37 7.70
N GLU A 521 19.27 -46.52 9.01
CA GLU A 521 18.32 -45.75 9.84
C GLU A 521 18.56 -44.24 9.70
N ALA A 522 19.81 -43.78 9.76
CA ALA A 522 20.15 -42.37 9.54
C ALA A 522 19.81 -41.87 8.12
N LYS A 523 19.99 -42.71 7.08
CA LYS A 523 19.55 -42.38 5.71
C LYS A 523 18.04 -42.27 5.61
N LEU A 524 17.32 -43.18 6.25
CA LEU A 524 15.86 -43.24 6.27
C LEU A 524 15.28 -41.99 6.97
N GLU A 525 15.86 -41.60 8.11
CA GLU A 525 15.50 -40.38 8.82
C GLU A 525 15.69 -39.13 7.93
N ARG A 526 16.86 -38.97 7.31
CA ARG A 526 17.14 -37.86 6.39
C ARG A 526 16.18 -37.82 5.21
N ALA A 527 15.91 -38.98 4.60
CA ALA A 527 15.00 -39.09 3.47
C ALA A 527 13.54 -38.80 3.87
N ASN A 528 13.09 -39.19 5.06
CA ASN A 528 11.77 -38.82 5.59
C ASN A 528 11.64 -37.32 5.83
N ILE A 529 12.66 -36.67 6.40
CA ILE A 529 12.66 -35.22 6.60
C ILE A 529 12.57 -34.50 5.24
N PHE A 530 13.36 -34.95 4.25
CA PHE A 530 13.33 -34.40 2.89
C PHE A 530 11.96 -34.63 2.22
N ARG A 531 11.38 -35.83 2.35
CA ARG A 531 10.03 -36.16 1.86
C ARG A 531 8.98 -35.21 2.45
N THR A 532 8.99 -35.00 3.76
CA THR A 532 8.04 -34.10 4.43
C THR A 532 8.17 -32.68 3.88
N ARG A 533 9.40 -32.16 3.75
CA ARG A 533 9.64 -30.82 3.17
C ARG A 533 9.14 -30.70 1.73
N LEU A 534 9.35 -31.74 0.92
CA LEU A 534 8.85 -31.78 -0.46
C LEU A 534 7.32 -31.81 -0.54
N ILE A 535 6.67 -32.59 0.34
CA ILE A 535 5.20 -32.60 0.47
C ILE A 535 4.68 -31.21 0.79
N ARG A 536 5.31 -30.49 1.73
CA ARG A 536 4.91 -29.11 2.07
C ARG A 536 4.99 -28.18 0.87
N ARG A 537 6.10 -28.25 0.12
CA ARG A 537 6.29 -27.43 -1.08
C ARG A 537 5.22 -27.72 -2.13
N ILE A 538 4.90 -29.00 -2.37
CA ILE A 538 3.83 -29.40 -3.29
C ILE A 538 2.50 -28.80 -2.85
N MET A 539 2.13 -28.96 -1.57
CA MET A 539 0.88 -28.41 -1.03
C MET A 539 0.82 -26.88 -1.15
N CYS A 540 1.93 -26.18 -0.93
CA CYS A 540 2.02 -24.73 -1.08
C CYS A 540 1.75 -24.26 -2.51
N LEU A 541 2.32 -24.96 -3.49
CA LEU A 541 2.13 -24.67 -4.90
C LEU A 541 0.71 -25.07 -5.37
N GLU A 542 0.18 -26.20 -4.89
CA GLU A 542 -1.21 -26.61 -5.12
C GLU A 542 -2.20 -25.60 -4.54
N ALA A 543 -1.97 -25.07 -3.33
CA ALA A 543 -2.85 -24.07 -2.73
C ALA A 543 -2.97 -22.82 -3.61
N ALA A 544 -1.86 -22.36 -4.20
CA ALA A 544 -1.85 -21.20 -5.10
C ALA A 544 -2.45 -21.50 -6.48
N LEU A 545 -2.16 -22.68 -7.06
CA LEU A 545 -2.61 -23.06 -8.41
C LEU A 545 -4.05 -23.56 -8.46
N TYR A 546 -4.54 -24.19 -7.41
CA TYR A 546 -5.91 -24.72 -7.32
C TYR A 546 -6.88 -23.73 -6.68
N ASP A 547 -6.48 -22.47 -6.52
CA ASP A 547 -7.40 -21.40 -6.17
C ASP A 547 -8.46 -21.25 -7.28
N PRO A 548 -9.75 -21.51 -6.98
CA PRO A 548 -10.80 -21.49 -8.00
C PRO A 548 -10.97 -20.11 -8.63
N VAL A 549 -10.73 -19.02 -7.88
CA VAL A 549 -10.84 -17.65 -8.40
C VAL A 549 -9.75 -17.38 -9.42
N PHE A 550 -8.51 -17.73 -9.09
CA PHE A 550 -7.38 -17.60 -9.99
C PHE A 550 -7.53 -18.47 -11.25
N LEU A 551 -7.92 -19.74 -11.10
CA LEU A 551 -8.12 -20.65 -12.22
C LEU A 551 -9.21 -20.15 -13.17
N HIS A 552 -10.31 -19.65 -12.62
CA HIS A 552 -11.40 -19.09 -13.43
C HIS A 552 -10.90 -17.94 -14.30
N ARG A 553 -10.19 -16.97 -13.72
CA ARG A 553 -9.61 -15.82 -14.46
C ARG A 553 -8.58 -16.26 -15.50
N ALA A 554 -7.72 -17.21 -15.16
CA ALA A 554 -6.72 -17.73 -16.09
C ALA A 554 -7.37 -18.43 -17.29
N LEU A 555 -8.40 -19.26 -17.05
CA LEU A 555 -9.15 -19.93 -18.11
C LEU A 555 -9.96 -18.95 -18.96
N GLU A 556 -10.56 -17.94 -18.34
CA GLU A 556 -11.25 -16.86 -19.06
C GLU A 556 -10.27 -16.12 -19.98
N PHE A 557 -9.06 -15.80 -19.51
CA PHE A 557 -8.05 -15.17 -20.34
C PHE A 557 -7.54 -16.07 -21.46
N CYS A 558 -7.39 -17.39 -21.23
CA CYS A 558 -7.12 -18.36 -22.30
C CYS A 558 -8.23 -18.35 -23.37
N SER A 559 -9.50 -18.35 -22.95
CA SER A 559 -10.65 -18.25 -23.86
C SER A 559 -10.58 -16.96 -24.69
N ARG A 560 -10.24 -15.84 -24.04
CA ARG A 560 -10.04 -14.55 -24.70
C ARG A 560 -8.90 -14.56 -25.72
N GLN A 561 -7.76 -15.19 -25.40
CA GLN A 561 -6.68 -15.35 -26.38
C GLN A 561 -7.11 -16.15 -27.60
N LEU A 562 -7.85 -17.24 -27.41
CA LEU A 562 -8.36 -18.05 -28.52
C LEU A 562 -9.30 -17.21 -29.41
N THR A 563 -10.21 -16.47 -28.81
CA THR A 563 -11.09 -15.55 -29.54
C THR A 563 -10.31 -14.47 -30.29
N PHE A 564 -9.24 -13.94 -29.71
CA PHE A 564 -8.37 -12.96 -30.36
C PHE A 564 -7.54 -13.53 -31.51
N ILE A 565 -7.22 -14.82 -31.50
CA ILE A 565 -6.51 -15.49 -32.60
C ILE A 565 -7.47 -15.84 -33.76
N ILE A 566 -8.74 -16.13 -33.44
CA ILE A 566 -9.77 -16.50 -34.42
C ILE A 566 -10.30 -15.29 -35.18
N ASN A 567 -10.49 -14.16 -34.49
CA ASN A 567 -10.97 -12.90 -35.06
C ASN A 567 -9.81 -12.09 -35.62
#